data_AF-A0A1H8VQU9-F1
#
_entry.id   AF-A0A1H8VQU9-F1
#
_cell.length_a   1.000
_cell.length_b   1.000
_cell.length_c   1.000
_cell.angle_alpha   90.00
_cell.angle_beta   90.00
_cell.angle_gamma   90.00
#
_symmetry.space_group_name_H-M   'P 1'
#
loop_
_entity.id
_entity.type
_entity.pdbx_description
1 polymer ?
#
loop_
_entity_poly.entity_id
_entity_poly.type
_entity_poly.pdbx_seq_one_letter_code
_entity_poly.pdbx_strand_id
1 'polypeptide(L)'
;MTSGEMVIGEMDVRTIWIARYRQGFLEGLTAQGYARCTLRTYERIVAQFCAEVEKRGLSAGKLDAAAVEALRQAVLAEANGSAHTYAKFCLNRFIGHLVDAGVASLPNSPPRSQLLWIACARNTTAICASNVR
;
A
#
# COMPACT_ATOMS: atom_id res chain seq x y z
N MET A 1 29.23 -42.37 -1.52
CA MET A 1 28.42 -41.56 -0.59
C MET A 1 28.86 -40.13 -0.75
N THR A 2 28.21 -39.37 -1.63
CA THR A 2 28.51 -37.95 -1.84
C THR A 2 27.37 -37.14 -1.24
N SER A 3 27.75 -36.27 -0.31
CA SER A 3 26.89 -35.39 0.47
C SER A 3 25.91 -34.62 -0.40
N GLY A 4 24.63 -34.69 -0.04
CA GLY A 4 23.62 -33.75 -0.48
C GLY A 4 23.88 -32.40 0.21
N GLU A 5 24.43 -31.47 -0.56
CA GLU A 5 24.44 -30.06 -0.18
C GLU A 5 23.05 -29.50 -0.49
N MET A 6 22.16 -29.57 0.51
CA MET A 6 20.85 -28.95 0.45
C MET A 6 21.01 -27.44 0.61
N VAL A 7 20.98 -26.72 -0.50
CA VAL A 7 20.82 -25.27 -0.57
C VAL A 7 19.38 -24.93 -0.17
N ILE A 8 19.08 -25.01 1.13
CA ILE A 8 17.88 -24.44 1.74
C ILE A 8 18.38 -23.25 2.55
N GLY A 9 18.17 -22.01 2.09
CA GLY A 9 18.57 -20.90 2.95
C GLY A 9 18.30 -19.48 2.48
N GLU A 10 18.22 -19.20 1.17
CA GLU A 10 18.13 -17.79 0.74
C GLU A 10 16.82 -17.41 0.04
N MET A 11 16.11 -18.37 -0.56
CA MET A 11 14.83 -18.11 -1.21
C MET A 11 13.65 -18.06 -0.22
N ASP A 12 13.82 -18.61 0.99
CA ASP A 12 12.74 -18.75 1.97
C ASP A 12 12.57 -17.46 2.82
N VAL A 13 13.69 -16.85 3.24
CA VAL A 13 13.68 -15.65 4.09
C VAL A 13 13.08 -14.43 3.38
N ARG A 14 13.27 -14.30 2.06
CA ARG A 14 12.71 -13.19 1.27
C ARG A 14 11.20 -13.28 1.08
N THR A 15 10.61 -14.46 1.21
CA THR A 15 9.19 -14.72 0.94
C THR A 15 8.39 -14.68 2.25
N ILE A 16 8.98 -15.15 3.35
CA ILE A 16 8.34 -15.17 4.68
C ILE A 16 8.04 -13.76 5.21
N TRP A 17 8.87 -12.77 4.92
CA TRP A 17 8.79 -11.48 5.63
C TRP A 17 7.52 -10.69 5.30
N ILE A 18 6.99 -10.74 4.07
CA ILE A 18 5.78 -9.98 3.72
C ILE A 18 4.51 -10.71 4.14
N ALA A 19 4.57 -12.04 4.22
CA ALA A 19 3.47 -12.89 4.67
C ALA A 19 3.03 -12.54 6.11
N ARG A 20 3.99 -12.29 7.03
CA ARG A 20 3.66 -11.87 8.40
C ARG A 20 2.89 -10.54 8.46
N TYR A 21 3.22 -9.59 7.59
CA TYR A 21 2.54 -8.30 7.54
C TYR A 21 1.16 -8.42 6.92
N ARG A 22 1.01 -9.25 5.88
CA ARG A 22 -0.31 -9.61 5.34
C ARG A 22 -1.20 -10.21 6.42
N GLN A 23 -0.68 -11.17 7.20
CA GLN A 23 -1.46 -11.82 8.25
C GLN A 23 -1.87 -10.83 9.34
N GLY A 24 -0.92 -10.08 9.91
CA GLY A 24 -1.22 -9.09 10.96
C GLY A 24 -2.21 -8.02 10.50
N PHE A 25 -2.14 -7.62 9.23
CA PHE A 25 -3.12 -6.70 8.64
C PHE A 25 -4.54 -7.28 8.61
N LEU A 26 -4.71 -8.53 8.14
CA LEU A 26 -6.03 -9.18 8.05
C LEU A 26 -6.62 -9.48 9.42
N GLU A 27 -5.79 -9.88 10.38
CA GLU A 27 -6.18 -10.05 11.79
C GLU A 27 -6.63 -8.71 12.38
N GLY A 28 -5.90 -7.63 12.13
CA GLY A 28 -6.28 -6.29 12.54
C GLY A 28 -7.61 -5.82 11.95
N LEU A 29 -7.89 -6.12 10.67
CA LEU A 29 -9.21 -5.84 10.07
C LEU A 29 -10.32 -6.69 10.70
N THR A 30 -10.02 -7.95 11.02
CA THR A 30 -10.97 -8.84 11.70
C THR A 30 -11.34 -8.28 13.08
N ALA A 31 -10.34 -7.84 13.85
CA ALA A 31 -10.53 -7.23 15.17
C ALA A 31 -11.33 -5.91 15.11
N GLN A 32 -11.24 -5.17 13.99
CA GLN A 32 -12.05 -3.97 13.74
C GLN A 32 -13.52 -4.27 13.39
N GLY A 33 -13.91 -5.54 13.28
CA GLY A 33 -15.29 -5.95 12.99
C GLY A 33 -15.66 -5.92 11.51
N TYR A 34 -14.69 -5.96 10.60
CA TYR A 34 -14.99 -6.02 9.16
C TYR A 34 -15.70 -7.32 8.79
N ALA A 35 -16.70 -7.21 7.90
CA ALA A 35 -17.44 -8.36 7.41
C ALA A 35 -16.54 -9.34 6.63
N ARG A 36 -16.86 -10.64 6.72
CA ARG A 36 -16.09 -11.70 6.05
C ARG A 36 -15.97 -11.52 4.53
N CYS A 37 -17.02 -11.00 3.87
CA CYS A 37 -16.98 -10.69 2.44
C CYS A 37 -15.95 -9.61 2.12
N THR A 38 -15.86 -8.56 2.93
CA THR A 38 -14.85 -7.51 2.82
C THR A 38 -13.44 -8.05 3.06
N LEU A 39 -13.25 -8.87 4.10
CA LEU A 39 -11.96 -9.49 4.41
C LEU A 39 -11.44 -10.34 3.24
N ARG A 40 -12.31 -11.11 2.58
CA ARG A 40 -11.94 -11.89 1.38
C ARG A 40 -11.44 -11.00 0.24
N THR A 41 -12.05 -9.83 0.04
CA THR A 41 -11.60 -8.91 -0.99
C THR A 41 -10.25 -8.30 -0.65
N TYR A 42 -10.06 -7.87 0.61
CA TYR A 42 -8.76 -7.42 1.09
C TYR A 42 -7.68 -8.50 0.92
N GLU A 43 -7.99 -9.73 1.32
CA GLU A 43 -7.07 -10.85 1.21
C GLU A 43 -6.62 -11.07 -0.24
N ARG A 44 -7.55 -11.08 -1.19
CA ARG A 44 -7.23 -11.25 -2.61
C ARG A 44 -6.31 -10.14 -3.13
N ILE A 45 -6.64 -8.88 -2.87
CA ILE A 45 -5.88 -7.74 -3.38
C ILE A 45 -4.50 -7.67 -2.74
N VAL A 46 -4.41 -7.89 -1.42
CA VAL A 46 -3.13 -7.90 -0.70
C VAL A 46 -2.27 -9.08 -1.14
N ALA A 47 -2.86 -10.25 -1.39
CA ALA A 47 -2.13 -11.39 -1.94
C ALA A 47 -1.52 -11.09 -3.31
N GLN A 48 -2.26 -10.41 -4.20
CA GLN A 48 -1.72 -9.95 -5.50
C GLN A 48 -0.55 -8.97 -5.33
N PHE A 49 -0.65 -8.04 -4.38
CA PHE A 49 0.46 -7.14 -4.07
C PHE A 49 1.69 -7.89 -3.57
N CYS A 50 1.52 -8.84 -2.65
CA CYS A 50 2.63 -9.67 -2.16
C CYS A 50 3.27 -10.49 -3.28
N ALA A 51 2.46 -11.07 -4.17
CA ALA A 51 2.98 -11.82 -5.32
C ALA A 51 3.83 -10.93 -6.26
N GLU A 52 3.45 -9.68 -6.47
CA GLU A 52 4.26 -8.73 -7.25
C GLU A 52 5.56 -8.31 -6.52
N VAL A 53 5.55 -8.21 -5.19
CA VAL A 53 6.76 -8.00 -4.38
C VAL A 53 7.73 -9.18 -4.55
N GLU A 54 7.21 -10.40 -4.47
CA GLU A 54 7.98 -11.64 -4.62
C GLU A 54 8.55 -11.77 -6.04
N LYS A 55 7.72 -11.55 -7.06
CA LYS A 55 8.11 -11.57 -8.47
C LYS A 55 9.24 -10.58 -8.80
N ARG A 56 9.29 -9.44 -8.09
CA ARG A 56 10.34 -8.43 -8.24
C ARG A 56 11.52 -8.63 -7.29
N GLY A 57 11.47 -9.65 -6.42
CA GLY A 57 12.54 -9.99 -5.48
C GLY A 57 12.82 -8.90 -4.44
N LEU A 58 11.81 -8.11 -4.09
CA LEU A 58 11.96 -6.97 -3.18
C LEU A 58 12.03 -7.45 -1.71
N SER A 59 12.97 -6.88 -0.95
CA SER A 59 13.13 -7.15 0.47
C SER A 59 12.48 -6.08 1.35
N ALA A 60 12.25 -6.41 2.63
CA ALA A 60 11.57 -5.56 3.62
C ALA A 60 12.15 -4.15 3.80
N GLY A 61 13.41 -3.91 3.40
CA GLY A 61 14.06 -2.60 3.48
C GLY A 61 14.21 -1.86 2.14
N LYS A 62 13.69 -2.43 1.05
CA LYS A 62 13.81 -1.88 -0.31
C LYS A 62 12.48 -1.48 -0.94
N LEU A 63 11.40 -1.42 -0.15
CA LEU A 63 10.13 -0.82 -0.57
C LEU A 63 10.19 0.69 -0.38
N ASP A 64 10.98 1.34 -1.22
CA ASP A 64 10.92 2.78 -1.35
C ASP A 64 9.60 3.24 -2.01
N ALA A 65 9.38 4.55 -1.97
CA ALA A 65 8.23 5.21 -2.56
C ALA A 65 7.95 4.79 -4.02
N ALA A 66 9.00 4.68 -4.84
CA ALA A 66 8.87 4.38 -6.25
C ALA A 66 8.52 2.91 -6.47
N ALA A 67 9.14 2.00 -5.72
CA ALA A 67 8.83 0.58 -5.72
C ALA A 67 7.39 0.32 -5.29
N VAL A 68 6.93 0.97 -4.21
CA VAL A 68 5.54 0.87 -3.72
C VAL A 68 4.55 1.34 -4.78
N GLU A 69 4.80 2.47 -5.43
CA GLU A 69 3.93 2.97 -6.48
C GLU A 69 3.91 2.04 -7.71
N ALA A 70 5.05 1.52 -8.12
CA ALA A 70 5.14 0.60 -9.25
C ALA A 70 4.44 -0.75 -8.98
N LEU A 71 4.45 -1.24 -7.74
CA LEU A 71 3.69 -2.41 -7.32
C LEU A 71 2.19 -2.12 -7.33
N ARG A 72 1.79 -0.95 -6.79
CA ARG A 72 0.39 -0.51 -6.79
C ARG A 72 -0.18 -0.44 -8.20
N GLN A 73 0.55 0.17 -9.15
CA GLN A 73 0.13 0.27 -10.53
C GLN A 73 -0.01 -1.09 -11.21
N ALA A 74 0.88 -2.04 -10.93
CA ALA A 74 0.78 -3.38 -11.48
C ALA A 74 -0.46 -4.15 -11.00
N VAL A 75 -0.78 -4.07 -9.70
CA VAL A 75 -2.00 -4.69 -9.17
C VAL A 75 -3.26 -3.99 -9.72
N LEU A 76 -3.22 -2.66 -9.87
CA LEU A 76 -4.35 -1.90 -10.41
C LEU A 76 -4.57 -2.10 -11.91
N ALA A 77 -3.52 -2.36 -12.69
CA ALA A 77 -3.63 -2.67 -14.11
C ALA A 77 -4.47 -3.94 -14.37
N GLU A 78 -4.53 -4.86 -13.42
CA GLU A 78 -5.37 -6.06 -13.50
C GLU A 78 -6.83 -5.83 -13.03
N ALA A 79 -7.12 -4.68 -12.41
CA ALA A 79 -8.45 -4.36 -11.91
C ALA A 79 -9.25 -3.57 -12.95
N ASN A 80 -10.45 -4.05 -13.29
CA ASN A 80 -11.34 -3.37 -14.25
C ASN A 80 -12.38 -2.48 -13.56
N GLY A 81 -12.73 -1.37 -14.21
CA GLY A 81 -13.90 -0.54 -13.89
C GLY A 81 -14.08 -0.19 -12.41
N SER A 82 -15.23 -0.56 -11.83
CA SER A 82 -15.60 -0.25 -10.45
C SER A 82 -14.73 -0.95 -9.40
N ALA A 83 -14.13 -2.11 -9.73
CA ALA A 83 -13.20 -2.81 -8.84
C ALA A 83 -11.88 -2.04 -8.65
N HIS A 84 -11.52 -1.18 -9.61
CA HIS A 84 -10.30 -0.38 -9.55
C HIS A 84 -10.29 0.59 -8.36
N THR A 85 -11.41 1.27 -8.10
CA THR A 85 -11.51 2.22 -6.96
C THR A 85 -11.42 1.49 -5.63
N TYR A 86 -12.09 0.35 -5.51
CA TYR A 86 -12.05 -0.45 -4.29
C TYR A 86 -10.65 -1.06 -4.07
N ALA A 87 -10.03 -1.57 -5.13
CA ALA A 87 -8.66 -2.08 -5.10
C ALA A 87 -7.67 -1.00 -4.65
N LYS A 88 -7.79 0.22 -5.18
CA LYS A 88 -6.96 1.36 -4.78
C LYS A 88 -7.12 1.68 -3.29
N PHE A 89 -8.34 1.66 -2.77
CA PHE A 89 -8.59 1.87 -1.34
C PHE A 89 -7.97 0.76 -0.48
N CYS A 90 -8.15 -0.50 -0.86
CA CYS A 90 -7.56 -1.64 -0.15
C CYS A 90 -6.02 -1.57 -0.14
N LEU A 91 -5.41 -1.29 -1.29
CA LEU A 91 -3.96 -1.14 -1.43
C LEU A 91 -3.41 0.00 -0.59
N ASN A 92 -4.03 1.19 -0.64
CA ASN A 92 -3.60 2.32 0.18
C ASN A 92 -3.62 2.00 1.68
N ARG A 93 -4.64 1.28 2.15
CA ARG A 93 -4.73 0.89 3.57
C ARG A 93 -3.63 -0.12 3.95
N PHE A 94 -3.36 -1.10 3.09
CA PHE A 94 -2.29 -2.06 3.34
C PHE A 94 -0.90 -1.43 3.27
N ILE A 95 -0.65 -0.55 2.29
CA ILE A 95 0.60 0.23 2.21
C ILE A 95 0.78 1.09 3.45
N GLY A 96 -0.28 1.72 3.96
CA GLY A 96 -0.25 2.44 5.23
C GLY A 96 0.23 1.55 6.39
N HIS A 97 -0.31 0.34 6.49
CA HIS A 97 0.15 -0.64 7.49
C HIS A 97 1.64 -1.02 7.34
N LEU A 98 2.13 -1.16 6.11
CA LEU A 98 3.55 -1.42 5.84
C LEU A 98 4.45 -0.22 6.21
N VAL A 99 3.97 1.00 6.00
CA VAL A 99 4.69 2.22 6.39
C VAL A 99 4.72 2.37 7.91
N ASP A 100 3.59 2.13 8.59
CA ASP A 100 3.50 2.17 10.05
C ASP A 100 4.43 1.12 10.70
N ALA A 101 4.61 -0.01 10.04
CA ALA A 101 5.56 -1.05 10.43
C ALA A 101 7.03 -0.76 10.07
N GLY A 102 7.30 0.36 9.38
CA GLY A 102 8.66 0.78 8.99
C GLY A 102 9.28 -0.02 7.84
N VAL A 103 8.50 -0.81 7.10
CA VAL A 103 8.99 -1.64 5.99
C VAL A 103 8.73 -1.06 4.60
N ALA A 104 7.97 0.03 4.52
CA ALA A 104 7.72 0.75 3.29
C ALA A 104 7.87 2.26 3.50
N SER A 105 8.19 2.97 2.43
CA SER A 105 8.11 4.44 2.38
C SER A 105 6.93 4.87 1.53
N LEU A 106 6.15 5.84 2.01
CA LEU A 106 5.06 6.42 1.24
C LEU A 106 5.63 7.29 0.10
N PRO A 107 5.13 7.16 -1.15
CA PRO A 107 5.43 8.13 -2.19
C PRO A 107 4.88 9.49 -1.78
N ASN A 108 5.79 10.35 -1.31
CA ASN A 108 5.57 11.77 -1.05
C ASN A 108 4.17 12.09 -0.54
N SER A 109 3.92 11.83 0.75
CA SER A 109 2.98 12.74 1.42
C SER A 109 3.58 14.14 1.26
N PRO A 110 2.84 15.14 0.73
CA PRO A 110 3.33 16.51 0.82
C PRO A 110 3.69 16.74 2.29
N PRO A 111 4.87 17.32 2.60
CA PRO A 111 5.22 17.61 3.98
C PRO A 111 4.04 18.36 4.60
N ARG A 112 3.71 18.10 5.87
CA ARG A 112 2.49 18.62 6.51
C ARG A 112 2.37 20.16 6.41
N SER A 113 3.48 20.86 6.14
CA SER A 113 3.58 22.28 5.80
C SER A 113 2.97 22.67 4.43
N GLN A 114 2.74 21.72 3.52
CA GLN A 114 2.06 21.92 2.24
C GLN A 114 0.55 21.65 2.27
N LEU A 115 0.00 21.03 3.31
CA LEU A 115 -1.47 20.85 3.41
C LEU A 115 -2.19 22.14 3.83
N LEU A 116 -1.48 23.13 4.39
CA LEU A 116 -2.04 24.42 4.76
C LEU A 116 -2.33 25.33 3.56
N TRP A 117 -1.53 25.32 2.48
CA TRP A 117 -1.80 26.19 1.32
C TRP A 117 -2.90 25.64 0.40
N ILE A 118 -3.05 24.32 0.27
CA ILE A 118 -4.11 23.72 -0.57
C ILE A 118 -5.49 23.93 0.08
N ALA A 119 -5.58 23.95 1.41
CA ALA A 119 -6.80 24.30 2.12
C ALA A 119 -7.17 25.79 2.00
N CYS A 120 -6.19 26.70 1.93
CA CYS A 120 -6.44 28.13 1.72
C CYS A 120 -6.83 28.48 0.28
N ALA A 121 -6.35 27.77 -0.74
CA ALA A 121 -6.63 28.10 -2.14
C ALA A 121 -8.09 27.81 -2.57
N ARG A 122 -8.86 27.04 -1.78
CA ARG A 122 -10.24 26.67 -2.10
C ARG A 122 -11.31 27.56 -1.43
N ASN A 123 -10.93 28.56 -0.65
CA ASN A 123 -11.88 29.38 0.12
C ASN A 123 -11.76 30.90 -0.13
N THR A 124 -11.31 31.31 -1.32
CA THR A 124 -11.23 32.74 -1.71
C THR A 124 -11.93 33.02 -3.04
N THR A 125 -13.17 32.55 -3.19
CA THR A 125 -14.11 33.10 -4.18
C THR A 125 -15.47 33.33 -3.56
N ALA A 126 -15.52 34.28 -2.63
CA ALA A 126 -16.67 35.14 -2.39
C ALA A 126 -16.29 36.02 -1.21
N ILE A 127 -16.05 37.31 -1.47
CA ILE A 127 -16.40 38.47 -0.64
C ILE A 127 -15.52 39.66 -1.10
N CYS A 128 -16.21 40.71 -1.53
CA CYS A 128 -15.78 42.09 -1.74
C CYS A 128 -15.01 42.45 -3.02
N ALA A 129 -15.76 42.90 -4.03
CA ALA A 129 -15.39 44.09 -4.80
C ALA A 129 -16.62 45.03 -4.83
N SER A 130 -16.76 45.85 -3.78
CA SER A 130 -17.61 47.04 -3.80
C SER A 130 -16.79 48.23 -4.28
N ASN A 131 -17.34 48.95 -5.25
CA ASN A 131 -17.22 50.39 -5.54
C ASN A 131 -15.99 51.20 -5.09
N VAL A 132 -15.40 51.91 -6.06
CA VAL A 132 -14.98 53.34 -6.09
C VAL A 132 -14.09 53.45 -7.34
N ARG A 133 -14.35 54.30 -8.34
CA ARG A 133 -14.70 55.72 -8.30
C ARG A 133 -15.38 56.14 -9.60
#